data_AF-A0A173KYH2-F1
#
_entry.id   AF-A0A173KYH2-F1
#
_cell.length_a   1.000
_cell.length_b   1.000
_cell.length_c   1.000
_cell.angle_alpha   90.00
_cell.angle_beta   90.00
_cell.angle_gamma   90.00
#
_symmetry.space_group_name_H-M   'P 1'
#
loop_
_entity.id
_entity.type
_entity.pdbx_description
1 polymer ?
#
loop_
_entity_poly.entity_id
_entity_poly.type
_entity_poly.pdbx_seq_one_letter_code
_entity_poly.pdbx_strand_id
1 'polypeptide(L)' 'MGMRYKEPEAVTAWRKGPPACCHTCEHYAVDGKCVFHWAEPPEDFAAMTNACADWKQETPF' A
#
# COMPACT_ATOMS: atom_id res chain seq x y z
N MET A 1 13.50 2.98 -34.92
CA MET A 1 13.03 2.68 -33.55
C MET A 1 13.85 3.50 -32.56
N GLY A 2 13.22 4.38 -31.77
CA GLY A 2 13.93 5.12 -30.72
C GLY A 2 14.37 4.17 -29.61
N MET A 3 15.67 4.16 -29.29
CA MET A 3 16.20 3.42 -28.14
C MET A 3 15.68 4.07 -26.86
N ARG A 4 14.62 3.50 -26.29
CA ARG A 4 14.26 3.79 -24.90
C ARG A 4 15.35 3.17 -24.03
N TYR A 5 16.07 4.01 -23.29
CA TYR A 5 16.98 3.55 -22.24
C TYR A 5 16.20 2.70 -21.22
N LYS A 6 16.89 1.73 -20.60
CA LYS A 6 16.28 0.91 -19.53
C LYS A 6 15.64 1.82 -18.49
N GLU A 7 14.39 1.55 -18.13
CA GLU A 7 13.76 2.32 -17.06
C GLU A 7 14.57 2.11 -15.76
N PRO A 8 14.84 3.19 -15.02
CA PRO A 8 15.50 3.07 -13.72
C PRO A 8 14.58 2.29 -12.76
N GLU A 9 15.17 1.48 -11.88
CA GLU A 9 14.45 0.62 -10.94
C GLU A 9 13.47 1.41 -10.06
N ALA A 10 13.82 2.66 -9.71
CA ALA A 10 12.93 3.57 -8.98
C ALA A 10 11.60 3.83 -9.71
N VAL A 11 11.62 3.96 -11.04
CA VAL A 11 10.40 4.18 -11.84
C VAL A 11 9.60 2.89 -11.96
N THR A 12 10.27 1.74 -12.10
CA THR A 12 9.60 0.43 -12.10
C THR A 12 8.93 0.14 -10.76
N ALA A 13 9.57 0.49 -9.63
CA ALA A 13 9.00 0.36 -8.30
C ALA A 13 7.81 1.32 -8.10
N TRP A 14 7.94 2.58 -8.52
CA TRP A 14 6.84 3.55 -8.46
C TRP A 14 5.61 3.10 -9.27
N ARG A 15 5.81 2.51 -10.45
CA ARG A 15 4.72 1.96 -11.28
C ARG A 15 3.99 0.78 -10.65
N LYS A 16 4.65 -0.01 -9.79
CA LYS A 16 3.99 -1.10 -9.04
C LYS A 16 3.07 -0.56 -7.93
N GLY A 17 3.20 0.72 -7.58
CA GLY A 17 2.44 1.35 -6.52
C GLY A 17 2.95 0.98 -5.12
N PRO A 18 2.40 1.61 -4.08
CA PRO A 18 2.71 1.26 -2.71
C PRO A 18 2.31 -0.21 -2.42
N PRO A 19 3.04 -0.90 -1.53
CA PRO A 19 2.68 -2.25 -1.12
C PRO A 19 1.28 -2.26 -0.50
N ALA A 20 0.41 -3.21 -0.84
CA ALA A 20 -0.94 -3.28 -0.30
C ALA A 20 -0.98 -3.82 1.14
N CYS A 21 -0.63 -2.99 2.13
CA CYS A 21 -0.67 -3.34 3.55
C CYS A 21 -1.46 -2.29 4.34
N CYS A 22 -1.75 -2.54 5.63
CA CYS A 22 -2.52 -1.59 6.43
C CYS A 22 -1.86 -0.20 6.44
N HIS A 23 -0.54 -0.12 6.50
CA HIS A 23 0.20 1.15 6.53
C HIS A 23 0.03 2.05 5.30
N THR A 24 -0.44 1.50 4.17
CA THR A 24 -0.67 2.23 2.91
C THR A 24 -2.17 2.28 2.54
N CYS A 25 -3.01 1.84 3.47
CA CYS A 25 -4.45 1.75 3.30
C CYS A 25 -5.12 3.07 3.71
N GLU A 26 -6.06 3.58 2.92
CA GLU A 26 -6.86 4.76 3.27
C GLU A 26 -7.63 4.58 4.61
N HIS A 27 -7.93 3.33 4.97
CA HIS A 27 -8.73 2.98 6.15
C HIS A 27 -7.90 2.79 7.42
N TYR A 28 -6.59 2.90 7.36
CA TYR A 28 -5.74 2.70 8.53
C TYR A 28 -5.45 4.02 9.22
N ALA A 29 -5.96 4.18 10.43
CA ALA A 29 -5.76 5.38 11.22
C ALA A 29 -4.36 5.41 11.85
N VAL A 30 -3.90 6.62 12.18
CA VAL A 30 -2.64 6.87 12.90
C VAL A 30 -2.58 6.20 14.28
N ASP A 31 -3.74 5.88 14.87
CA ASP A 31 -3.86 5.16 16.14
C ASP A 31 -3.61 3.64 16.00
N GLY A 32 -3.34 3.14 14.79
CA GLY A 32 -3.10 1.73 14.53
C GLY A 32 -4.38 0.91 14.35
N LYS A 33 -5.54 1.55 14.18
CA LYS A 33 -6.83 0.88 14.00
C LYS A 33 -7.32 0.97 12.55
N CYS A 34 -7.97 -0.08 12.08
CA CYS A 34 -8.72 -0.06 10.84
C CYS A 34 -10.09 0.60 11.10
N VAL A 35 -10.34 1.76 10.51
CA VAL A 35 -11.62 2.49 10.71
C VAL A 35 -12.79 1.88 9.94
N PHE A 36 -12.51 1.05 8.93
CA PHE A 36 -13.55 0.36 8.16
C PHE A 36 -14.17 -0.78 8.97
N HIS A 37 -13.33 -1.59 9.62
CA HIS A 37 -13.74 -2.71 10.47
C HIS A 37 -13.89 -2.34 11.95
N TRP A 38 -13.52 -1.12 12.33
CA TRP A 38 -13.47 -0.64 13.73
C TRP A 38 -12.67 -1.57 14.66
N ALA A 39 -11.60 -2.15 14.14
CA ALA A 39 -10.80 -3.16 14.80
C ALA A 39 -9.31 -2.83 14.72
N GLU A 40 -8.56 -3.30 15.71
CA GLU A 40 -7.10 -3.26 15.72
C GLU A 40 -6.59 -4.49 14.96
N PRO A 41 -6.07 -4.35 13.72
CA PRO A 41 -5.45 -5.47 13.03
C PRO A 41 -4.22 -5.94 13.82
N PRO A 42 -3.96 -7.25 13.90
CA PRO A 42 -2.74 -7.75 14.52
C PRO A 42 -1.50 -7.26 13.77
N GLU A 43 -0.40 -7.01 14.48
CA GLU A 43 0.83 -6.42 13.92
C GLU A 43 1.35 -7.18 12.68
N ASP A 44 1.34 -8.51 12.73
CA ASP A 44 1.75 -9.35 11.60
C ASP A 44 0.87 -9.14 10.36
N PHE A 45 -0.44 -8.99 10.56
CA PHE A 45 -1.39 -8.70 9.47
C PHE A 45 -1.20 -7.28 8.93
N ALA A 46 -0.95 -6.30 9.81
CA ALA A 46 -0.70 -4.92 9.41
C ALA A 46 0.57 -4.79 8.54
N ALA A 47 1.59 -5.60 8.82
CA ALA A 47 2.83 -5.69 8.06
C ALA A 47 2.71 -6.55 6.78
N MET A 48 1.72 -7.44 6.69
CA MET A 48 1.59 -8.36 5.57
C MET A 48 1.02 -7.68 4.32
N THR A 49 1.76 -7.76 3.22
CA THR A 49 1.31 -7.23 1.93
C THR A 49 0.30 -8.15 1.25
N ASN A 50 -0.73 -7.58 0.63
CA ASN A 50 -1.83 -8.27 -0.06
C ASN A 50 -2.66 -9.20 0.85
N ALA A 51 -2.68 -8.97 2.16
CA ALA A 51 -3.47 -9.77 3.10
C ALA A 51 -4.91 -9.27 3.28
N CYS A 52 -5.13 -7.97 3.12
CA CYS A 52 -6.44 -7.35 3.33
C CYS A 52 -7.23 -7.23 2.01
N ALA A 53 -8.40 -7.85 1.95
CA ALA A 53 -9.30 -7.79 0.79
C ALA A 53 -9.96 -6.41 0.63
N ASP A 54 -10.14 -5.68 1.73
CA ASP A 54 -10.70 -4.32 1.77
C ASP A 54 -9.62 -3.24 1.67
N TRP A 55 -8.37 -3.61 1.34
CA TRP A 55 -7.31 -2.63 1.17
C TRP A 55 -7.65 -1.67 0.03
N LYS A 56 -7.51 -0.38 0.31
CA LYS A 56 -7.59 0.66 -0.70
C LYS A 56 -6.39 1.58 -0.60
N GLN A 57 -5.80 1.86 -1.75
CA GLN A 57 -4.67 2.75 -1.87
C GLN A 57 -5.04 4.13 -1.33
N GLU A 58 -4.26 4.64 -0.36
CA GLU A 58 -4.34 6.06 -0.01
C GLU A 58 -4.04 6.92 -1.25
N THR A 59 -4.94 7.81 -1.63
CA THR A 59 -4.70 8.79 -2.70
C THR A 59 -4.00 10.02 -2.11
N PRO A 60 -2.74 10.31 -2.50
CA PRO A 60 -2.09 11.57 -2.15
C PRO A 60 -2.82 12.72 -2.84
N PHE A 61 -3.11 13.79 -2.10
CA PHE A 61 -3.68 15.05 -2.63
C PHE A 61 -2.58 16.03 -3.04
#